data_AF-A0AAC8UXH9-F1
#
_entry.id   AF-A0AAC8UXH9-F1
#
_cell.length_a   1.000
_cell.length_b   1.000
_cell.length_c   1.000
_cell.angle_alpha   90.00
_cell.angle_beta   90.00
_cell.angle_gamma   90.00
#
_symmetry.space_group_name_H-M   'P 1'
#
loop_
_entity.id
_entity.type
_entity.pdbx_description
1 polymer ?
#
loop_
_entity_poly.entity_id
_entity_poly.type
_entity_poly.pdbx_seq_one_letter_code
_entity_poly.pdbx_strand_id
1 'polypeptide(L)'
;MKDDLKFRRKMMLVVGVLILMGAGTWLLWPQSTISLTQVDQLGTQIQPVKTVEGRVGSRLERQQLTEAGYQLTAAPNLKFRTAPQAIVVRYRPTLTSQQLQHKLKNYRYIGASFQVLNTGLGRHEQNYNRLANEMDRMRLLLSNDGIHWDRLAVNYPNIAVRDPNIIKIGDRWWIIYTAGLMWTTDFQKWHQVINAGLNPNGQFQKVWAPEIYRAADGTYHVVSANSTDGMTFQLYSYGFSPQTGVITDPQPVNVAGDFPNLIDPHIVYRQGIYELWAKDEQRHQLVRAVSADGMTFTGTQPVALPIRSGEVPEGPTELDHGKQHLLYFDLYDQHETFYGVQAVVLKDDQASSKRVSLQADFLVRHFSVFAMR
;
A
#
# COMPACT_ATOMS: atom_id res chain seq x y z
N MET A 1 -52.88 40.09 -37.43
CA MET A 1 -52.41 38.69 -37.32
C MET A 1 -51.10 38.41 -38.07
N LYS A 2 -50.90 38.89 -39.32
CA LYS A 2 -49.63 38.70 -40.07
C LYS A 2 -48.41 39.42 -39.47
N ASP A 3 -48.60 40.59 -38.87
CA ASP A 3 -47.47 41.38 -38.32
C ASP A 3 -46.96 40.84 -36.98
N ASP A 4 -47.83 40.28 -36.15
CA ASP A 4 -47.45 39.56 -34.92
C ASP A 4 -46.60 38.32 -35.23
N LEU A 5 -46.95 37.58 -36.30
CA LEU A 5 -46.17 36.42 -36.75
C LEU A 5 -44.76 36.80 -37.25
N LYS A 6 -44.63 37.94 -37.94
CA LYS A 6 -43.32 38.47 -38.39
C LYS A 6 -42.47 38.94 -37.22
N PHE A 7 -43.06 39.59 -36.22
CA PHE A 7 -42.36 40.03 -35.02
C PHE A 7 -41.84 38.84 -34.20
N ARG A 8 -42.68 37.82 -33.96
CA ARG A 8 -42.27 36.59 -33.27
C ARG A 8 -41.17 35.82 -34.00
N ARG A 9 -41.21 35.75 -35.34
CA ARG A 9 -40.14 35.13 -36.14
C ARG A 9 -38.81 35.89 -36.02
N LYS A 10 -38.83 37.22 -36.08
CA LYS A 10 -37.63 38.04 -35.87
C LYS A 10 -37.07 37.87 -34.46
N MET A 11 -37.95 37.85 -33.44
CA MET A 11 -37.56 37.65 -32.05
C MET A 11 -36.95 36.26 -31.79
N MET A 12 -37.52 35.20 -32.36
CA MET A 12 -36.93 33.85 -32.28
C MET A 12 -35.56 33.77 -32.98
N LEU A 13 -35.39 34.49 -34.09
CA LEU A 13 -34.09 34.57 -34.79
C LEU A 13 -33.04 35.29 -33.94
N VAL A 14 -33.41 36.41 -33.30
CA VAL A 14 -32.53 37.15 -32.38
C VAL A 14 -32.16 36.29 -31.17
N VAL A 15 -33.13 35.63 -30.53
CA VAL A 15 -32.90 34.73 -29.41
C VAL A 15 -32.02 33.56 -29.84
N GLY A 16 -32.27 32.96 -31.00
CA GLY A 16 -31.44 31.89 -31.56
C GLY A 16 -29.99 32.33 -31.81
N VAL A 17 -29.78 33.52 -32.37
CA VAL A 17 -28.44 34.09 -32.58
C VAL A 17 -27.75 34.40 -31.26
N LEU A 18 -28.45 34.93 -30.25
CA LEU A 18 -27.89 35.16 -28.92
C LEU A 18 -27.52 33.86 -28.20
N ILE A 19 -28.34 32.81 -28.32
CA ILE A 19 -28.02 31.47 -27.79
C ILE A 19 -26.80 30.89 -28.50
N LEU A 20 -26.71 31.02 -29.83
CA LEU A 20 -25.56 30.54 -30.61
C LEU A 20 -24.28 31.33 -30.30
N MET A 21 -24.37 32.64 -30.11
CA MET A 21 -23.23 33.46 -29.67
C MET A 21 -22.83 33.13 -28.23
N GLY A 22 -23.79 32.92 -27.33
CA GLY A 22 -23.53 32.49 -25.96
C GLY A 22 -22.89 31.10 -25.90
N ALA A 23 -23.39 30.15 -26.68
CA ALA A 23 -22.82 28.80 -26.78
C ALA A 23 -21.44 28.81 -27.45
N GLY A 24 -21.26 29.60 -28.51
CA GLY A 24 -19.98 29.75 -29.21
C GLY A 24 -18.91 30.41 -28.36
N THR A 25 -19.24 31.51 -27.67
CA THR A 25 -18.33 32.18 -26.72
C THR A 25 -18.01 31.30 -25.53
N TRP A 26 -18.99 30.53 -25.03
CA TRP A 26 -18.75 29.53 -24.00
C TRP A 26 -17.80 28.44 -24.50
N LEU A 27 -18.02 27.85 -25.68
CA LEU A 27 -17.15 26.81 -26.25
C LEU A 27 -15.70 27.28 -26.43
N LEU A 28 -15.50 28.51 -26.93
CA LEU A 28 -14.19 29.12 -27.18
C LEU A 28 -13.54 29.73 -25.92
N TRP A 29 -14.21 29.65 -24.76
CA TRP A 29 -13.70 30.23 -23.52
C TRP A 29 -12.41 29.53 -23.06
N PRO A 30 -11.36 30.27 -22.68
CA PRO A 30 -10.08 29.70 -22.28
C PRO A 30 -10.23 28.64 -21.18
N GLN A 31 -9.48 27.55 -21.32
CA GLN A 31 -9.36 26.49 -20.32
C GLN A 31 -8.00 26.56 -19.63
N SER A 32 -7.95 26.04 -18.41
CA SER A 32 -6.75 25.92 -17.60
C SER A 32 -6.90 24.75 -16.64
N THR A 33 -5.84 24.41 -15.93
CA THR A 33 -5.79 23.26 -15.02
C THR A 33 -5.46 23.66 -13.59
N ILE A 34 -5.98 22.88 -12.65
CA ILE A 34 -5.59 22.91 -11.24
C ILE A 34 -5.11 21.51 -10.88
N SER A 35 -3.82 21.40 -10.55
CA SER A 35 -3.22 20.20 -9.97
C SER A 35 -3.38 20.24 -8.46
N LEU A 36 -4.09 19.25 -7.92
CA LEU A 36 -4.43 19.14 -6.50
C LEU A 36 -3.54 18.10 -5.83
N THR A 37 -2.70 18.53 -4.89
CA THR A 37 -1.98 17.65 -3.98
C THR A 37 -2.76 17.56 -2.68
N GLN A 38 -3.37 16.40 -2.43
CA GLN A 38 -4.16 16.15 -1.24
C GLN A 38 -3.27 15.57 -0.13
N VAL A 39 -3.21 16.26 1.01
CA VAL A 39 -2.38 15.85 2.15
C VAL A 39 -3.18 15.80 3.44
N ASP A 40 -2.81 14.91 4.35
CA ASP A 40 -3.37 14.85 5.70
C ASP A 40 -2.79 15.94 6.64
N GLN A 41 -3.03 15.84 7.95
CA GLN A 41 -2.55 16.83 8.91
C GLN A 41 -1.04 16.76 9.16
N LEU A 42 -0.41 15.62 8.88
CA LEU A 42 1.04 15.43 8.97
C LEU A 42 1.75 15.81 7.66
N GLY A 43 0.98 16.23 6.65
CA GLY A 43 1.50 16.62 5.33
C GLY A 43 1.74 15.42 4.42
N THR A 44 1.30 14.23 4.79
CA THR A 44 1.45 13.02 3.98
C THR A 44 0.46 13.03 2.83
N GLN A 45 0.94 12.77 1.62
CA GLN A 45 0.08 12.67 0.45
C GLN A 45 -0.81 11.42 0.53
N ILE A 46 -2.11 11.61 0.42
CA ILE A 46 -3.12 10.54 0.62
C ILE A 46 -3.64 9.95 -0.70
N GLN A 47 -3.45 10.65 -1.82
CA GLN A 47 -3.83 10.22 -3.17
C GLN A 47 -2.81 10.71 -4.22
N PRO A 48 -2.73 10.08 -5.41
CA PRO A 48 -1.99 10.65 -6.54
C PRO A 48 -2.47 12.08 -6.85
N VAL A 49 -1.56 12.90 -7.40
CA VAL A 49 -1.90 14.28 -7.79
C VAL A 49 -3.07 14.26 -8.78
N LYS A 50 -4.13 14.99 -8.43
CA LYS A 50 -5.34 15.07 -9.25
C LYS A 50 -5.32 16.35 -10.08
N THR A 51 -5.23 16.21 -11.39
CA THR A 51 -5.36 17.35 -12.32
C THR A 51 -6.82 17.51 -12.71
N VAL A 52 -7.38 18.69 -12.46
CA VAL A 52 -8.74 19.06 -12.88
C VAL A 52 -8.65 20.13 -13.93
N GLU A 53 -9.38 19.97 -15.03
CA GLU A 53 -9.49 20.97 -16.09
C GLU A 53 -10.77 21.78 -15.92
N GLY A 54 -10.72 23.06 -16.26
CA GLY A 54 -11.87 23.94 -16.16
C GLY A 54 -11.69 25.25 -16.90
N ARG A 55 -12.80 25.97 -17.09
CA ARG A 55 -12.82 27.26 -17.80
C ARG A 55 -12.32 28.37 -16.89
N VAL A 56 -11.45 29.24 -17.41
CA VAL A 56 -10.92 30.39 -16.67
C VAL A 56 -12.06 31.23 -16.08
N GLY A 57 -11.99 31.49 -14.78
CA GLY A 57 -12.99 32.22 -13.99
C GLY A 57 -14.04 31.34 -13.30
N SER A 58 -14.24 30.10 -13.73
CA SER A 58 -15.15 29.17 -13.06
C SER A 58 -14.58 28.70 -11.71
N ARG A 59 -15.45 28.30 -10.79
CA ARG A 59 -15.06 27.74 -9.49
C ARG A 59 -14.80 26.25 -9.63
N LEU A 60 -13.82 25.74 -8.89
CA LEU A 60 -13.65 24.30 -8.71
C LEU A 60 -14.84 23.75 -7.91
N GLU A 61 -15.46 22.69 -8.43
CA GLU A 61 -16.58 22.05 -7.75
C GLU A 61 -16.13 21.36 -6.46
N ARG A 62 -16.94 21.47 -5.40
CA ARG A 62 -16.61 20.89 -4.09
C ARG A 62 -16.46 19.37 -4.13
N GLN A 63 -17.17 18.69 -5.03
CA GLN A 63 -17.05 17.24 -5.26
C GLN A 63 -15.64 16.85 -5.73
N GLN A 64 -14.90 17.76 -6.37
CA GLN A 64 -13.52 17.49 -6.77
C GLN A 64 -12.56 17.44 -5.57
N LEU A 65 -13.00 17.93 -4.40
CA LEU A 65 -12.27 18.01 -3.14
C LEU A 65 -12.76 17.00 -2.09
N THR A 66 -13.63 16.05 -2.45
CA THR A 66 -14.04 14.98 -1.53
C THR A 66 -13.05 13.85 -1.55
N GLU A 67 -12.72 13.34 -0.37
CA GLU A 67 -11.85 12.17 -0.18
C GLU A 67 -12.43 11.27 0.91
N ALA A 68 -12.54 9.97 0.64
CA ALA A 68 -13.24 9.02 1.49
C ALA A 68 -12.58 8.91 2.89
N GLY A 69 -13.37 9.07 3.96
CA GLY A 69 -12.87 9.01 5.33
C GLY A 69 -12.09 10.26 5.79
N TYR A 70 -12.01 11.30 4.95
CA TYR A 70 -11.38 12.57 5.28
C TYR A 70 -12.36 13.74 5.18
N GLN A 71 -12.05 14.81 5.91
CA GLN A 71 -12.74 16.09 5.83
C GLN A 71 -11.71 17.20 5.62
N LEU A 72 -12.09 18.23 4.84
CA LEU A 72 -11.25 19.39 4.61
C LEU A 72 -11.00 20.15 5.92
N THR A 73 -9.74 20.52 6.16
CA THR A 73 -9.39 21.37 7.31
C THR A 73 -9.87 22.81 7.12
N ALA A 74 -9.85 23.29 5.87
CA ALA A 74 -10.47 24.54 5.44
C ALA A 74 -11.02 24.34 4.02
N ALA A 75 -12.18 24.91 3.70
CA ALA A 75 -12.76 24.83 2.36
C ALA A 75 -12.17 25.93 1.46
N PRO A 76 -11.26 25.61 0.52
CA PRO A 76 -10.64 26.63 -0.30
C PRO A 76 -11.63 27.10 -1.38
N ASN A 77 -11.73 28.41 -1.58
CA ASN A 77 -12.51 28.98 -2.69
C ASN A 77 -11.62 29.08 -3.94
N LEU A 78 -11.48 27.97 -4.66
CA LEU A 78 -10.60 27.85 -5.82
C LEU A 78 -11.34 28.21 -7.11
N LYS A 79 -10.67 28.98 -7.97
CA LYS A 79 -11.12 29.34 -9.32
C LYS A 79 -10.01 29.08 -10.32
N PHE A 80 -10.38 28.63 -11.51
CA PHE A 80 -9.43 28.46 -12.62
C PHE A 80 -8.90 29.82 -13.07
N ARG A 81 -7.58 29.97 -13.13
CA ARG A 81 -6.89 31.16 -13.63
C ARG A 81 -6.35 30.92 -15.03
N THR A 82 -5.94 31.98 -15.72
CA THR A 82 -5.33 31.89 -17.06
C THR A 82 -4.07 31.01 -17.07
N ALA A 83 -3.26 31.06 -16.01
CA ALA A 83 -2.14 30.16 -15.82
C ALA A 83 -2.57 28.89 -15.05
N PRO A 84 -2.01 27.71 -15.37
CA PRO A 84 -2.14 26.50 -14.57
C PRO A 84 -1.73 26.73 -13.11
N GLN A 85 -2.38 26.02 -12.19
CA GLN A 85 -2.17 26.18 -10.76
C GLN A 85 -1.82 24.84 -10.10
N ALA A 86 -0.88 24.86 -9.16
CA ALA A 86 -0.62 23.76 -8.24
C ALA A 86 -1.11 24.15 -6.84
N ILE A 87 -2.00 23.37 -6.25
CA ILE A 87 -2.66 23.67 -4.98
C ILE A 87 -2.53 22.48 -4.04
N VAL A 88 -2.04 22.74 -2.82
CA VAL A 88 -2.06 21.76 -1.73
C VAL A 88 -3.34 21.93 -0.93
N VAL A 89 -4.10 20.84 -0.78
CA VAL A 89 -5.35 20.80 -0.01
C VAL A 89 -5.13 19.91 1.21
N ARG A 90 -5.44 20.46 2.39
CA ARG A 90 -5.23 19.78 3.67
C ARG A 90 -6.50 19.15 4.20
N TYR A 91 -6.36 17.90 4.63
CA TYR A 91 -7.43 17.08 5.17
C TYR A 91 -7.10 16.65 6.60
N ARG A 92 -8.14 16.26 7.33
CA ARG A 92 -8.03 15.52 8.58
C ARG A 92 -8.92 14.27 8.51
N PRO A 93 -8.53 13.15 9.14
CA PRO A 93 -9.43 12.00 9.28
C PRO A 93 -10.77 12.41 9.89
N THR A 94 -11.85 11.76 9.49
CA THR A 94 -13.18 12.01 10.08
C THR A 94 -13.33 11.39 11.47
N LEU A 95 -12.66 10.27 11.71
CA LEU A 95 -12.70 9.55 12.99
C LEU A 95 -11.65 10.08 13.96
N THR A 96 -12.08 10.32 15.20
CA THR A 96 -11.17 10.49 16.34
C THR A 96 -10.48 9.18 16.71
N SER A 97 -9.38 9.24 17.47
CA SER A 97 -8.69 8.05 17.96
C SER A 97 -9.62 7.06 18.69
N GLN A 98 -10.53 7.57 19.53
CA GLN A 98 -11.49 6.71 20.25
C GLN A 98 -12.48 6.02 19.31
N GLN A 99 -13.04 6.76 18.34
CA GLN A 99 -13.95 6.20 17.34
C GLN A 99 -13.23 5.20 16.44
N LEU A 100 -11.97 5.44 16.10
CA LEU A 100 -11.14 4.51 15.34
C LEU A 100 -10.92 3.22 16.12
N GLN A 101 -10.52 3.28 17.40
CA GLN A 101 -10.38 2.08 18.23
C GLN A 101 -11.68 1.30 18.35
N HIS A 102 -12.84 1.98 18.38
CA HIS A 102 -14.13 1.32 18.30
C HIS A 102 -14.39 0.69 16.92
N LYS A 103 -14.06 1.38 15.83
CA LYS A 103 -14.19 0.85 14.46
C LYS A 103 -13.36 -0.43 14.26
N LEU A 104 -12.11 -0.47 14.75
CA LEU A 104 -11.23 -1.64 14.64
C LEU A 104 -11.84 -2.90 15.28
N LYS A 105 -12.70 -2.74 16.29
CA LYS A 105 -13.47 -3.83 16.90
C LYS A 105 -14.52 -4.45 15.97
N ASN A 106 -14.77 -3.90 14.79
CA ASN A 106 -15.73 -4.47 13.84
C ASN A 106 -15.05 -5.18 12.66
N TYR A 107 -13.72 -5.27 12.70
CA TYR A 107 -12.91 -5.92 11.68
C TYR A 107 -12.14 -7.09 12.28
N ARG A 108 -11.89 -8.12 11.46
CA ARG A 108 -11.09 -9.30 11.85
C ARG A 108 -9.61 -9.08 11.54
N TYR A 109 -9.31 -8.34 10.47
CA TYR A 109 -7.96 -8.19 9.95
C TYR A 109 -7.62 -6.72 9.74
N ILE A 110 -6.36 -6.39 10.01
CA ILE A 110 -5.72 -5.16 9.57
C ILE A 110 -4.50 -5.54 8.75
N GLY A 111 -4.33 -4.90 7.61
CA GLY A 111 -3.16 -5.08 6.76
C GLY A 111 -2.37 -3.80 6.61
N ALA A 112 -1.09 -3.95 6.29
CA ALA A 112 -0.19 -2.88 5.91
C ALA A 112 0.37 -3.16 4.51
N SER A 113 0.44 -2.10 3.72
CA SER A 113 0.99 -2.10 2.37
C SER A 113 1.50 -0.69 2.07
N PHE A 114 2.07 -0.47 0.89
CA PHE A 114 2.32 0.87 0.39
C PHE A 114 1.57 1.11 -0.92
N GLN A 115 1.25 2.38 -1.16
CA GLN A 115 0.74 2.88 -2.41
C GLN A 115 1.80 3.73 -3.07
N VAL A 116 2.08 3.43 -4.34
CA VAL A 116 2.93 4.25 -5.19
C VAL A 116 2.10 5.42 -5.72
N LEU A 117 2.42 6.66 -5.32
CA LEU A 117 1.60 7.86 -5.63
C LEU A 117 2.05 8.65 -6.86
N ASN A 118 2.85 8.05 -7.72
CA ASN A 118 3.52 8.74 -8.81
C ASN A 118 2.58 9.07 -9.98
N THR A 119 2.93 10.11 -10.72
CA THR A 119 2.25 10.45 -11.98
C THR A 119 2.44 9.35 -13.01
N GLY A 120 1.36 8.98 -13.71
CA GLY A 120 1.40 8.07 -14.86
C GLY A 120 1.18 6.58 -14.54
N LEU A 121 0.99 6.24 -13.26
CA LEU A 121 0.67 4.88 -12.85
C LEU A 121 -0.85 4.65 -12.74
N GLY A 122 -1.30 3.51 -13.22
CA GLY A 122 -2.69 3.07 -13.10
C GLY A 122 -3.00 2.56 -11.69
N ARG A 123 -4.30 2.45 -11.40
CA ARG A 123 -4.80 1.83 -10.16
C ARG A 123 -4.97 0.31 -10.25
N HIS A 124 -4.77 -0.27 -11.43
CA HIS A 124 -4.96 -1.69 -11.72
C HIS A 124 -3.68 -2.38 -12.19
N GLU A 125 -2.78 -1.62 -12.84
CA GLU A 125 -1.47 -2.08 -13.25
C GLU A 125 -0.48 -0.91 -13.14
N GLN A 126 0.76 -1.24 -12.79
CA GLN A 126 1.83 -0.25 -12.61
C GLN A 126 3.12 -0.74 -13.25
N ASN A 127 3.52 -0.11 -14.35
CA ASN A 127 4.79 -0.43 -15.00
C ASN A 127 5.90 0.48 -14.44
N TYR A 128 6.85 -0.12 -13.74
CA TYR A 128 7.92 0.62 -13.05
C TYR A 128 8.91 1.27 -14.03
N ASN A 129 9.06 0.76 -15.25
CA ASN A 129 9.87 1.43 -16.28
C ASN A 129 9.27 2.78 -16.75
N ARG A 130 8.02 3.09 -16.37
CA ARG A 130 7.36 4.37 -16.62
C ARG A 130 7.43 5.32 -15.42
N LEU A 131 8.10 4.94 -14.35
CA LEU A 131 8.25 5.77 -13.16
C LEU A 131 9.28 6.88 -13.37
N ALA A 132 8.88 8.11 -13.05
CA ALA A 132 9.81 9.24 -13.01
C ALA A 132 10.55 9.36 -11.66
N ASN A 133 9.93 8.90 -10.57
CA ASN A 133 10.44 8.87 -9.20
C ASN A 133 9.64 7.83 -8.41
N GLU A 134 9.99 7.54 -7.15
CA GLU A 134 9.24 6.64 -6.26
C GLU A 134 8.67 7.41 -5.06
N MET A 135 7.34 7.38 -4.90
CA MET A 135 6.64 7.96 -3.75
C MET A 135 5.80 6.88 -3.06
N ASP A 136 6.49 5.98 -2.38
CA ASP A 136 5.84 4.93 -1.59
C ASP A 136 5.25 5.52 -0.32
N ARG A 137 3.95 5.36 -0.14
CA ARG A 137 3.24 5.83 1.04
C ARG A 137 2.49 4.68 1.68
N MET A 138 2.77 4.46 2.96
CA MET A 138 2.08 3.46 3.76
C MET A 138 0.56 3.60 3.62
N ARG A 139 -0.12 2.47 3.53
CA ARG A 139 -1.57 2.34 3.62
C ARG A 139 -1.89 1.24 4.61
N LEU A 140 -2.86 1.54 5.46
CA LEU A 140 -3.48 0.56 6.34
C LEU A 140 -4.82 0.18 5.73
N LEU A 141 -5.14 -1.10 5.82
CA LEU A 141 -6.28 -1.72 5.18
C LEU A 141 -7.06 -2.52 6.24
N LEU A 142 -8.39 -2.52 6.20
CA LEU A 142 -9.24 -3.29 7.11
C LEU A 142 -10.09 -4.30 6.34
N SER A 143 -10.21 -5.52 6.87
CA SER A 143 -11.03 -6.56 6.25
C SER A 143 -11.69 -7.49 7.28
N ASN A 144 -12.77 -8.14 6.84
CA ASN A 144 -13.45 -9.22 7.56
C ASN A 144 -13.32 -10.58 6.85
N ASP A 145 -12.98 -10.59 5.56
CA ASP A 145 -12.91 -11.80 4.73
C ASP A 145 -11.51 -12.08 4.17
N GLY A 146 -10.56 -11.15 4.35
CA GLY A 146 -9.21 -11.28 3.83
C GLY A 146 -9.05 -10.99 2.34
N ILE A 147 -10.11 -10.63 1.62
CA ILE A 147 -10.10 -10.39 0.16
C ILE A 147 -10.53 -8.96 -0.19
N HIS A 148 -11.59 -8.46 0.46
CA HIS A 148 -12.05 -7.08 0.30
C HIS A 148 -11.49 -6.23 1.43
N TRP A 149 -10.80 -5.15 1.05
CA TRP A 149 -10.02 -4.32 1.96
C TRP A 149 -10.41 -2.85 1.84
N ASP A 150 -10.88 -2.30 2.96
CA ASP A 150 -11.17 -0.87 3.08
C ASP A 150 -9.90 -0.13 3.49
N ARG A 151 -9.46 0.85 2.70
CA ARG A 151 -8.38 1.74 3.11
C ARG A 151 -8.79 2.53 4.36
N LEU A 152 -7.93 2.49 5.37
CA LEU A 152 -8.12 3.20 6.61
C LEU A 152 -7.69 4.67 6.47
N ALA A 153 -8.62 5.60 6.65
CA ALA A 153 -8.31 7.02 6.66
C ALA A 153 -7.77 7.45 8.04
N VAL A 154 -6.47 7.75 8.09
CA VAL A 154 -5.71 8.13 9.28
C VAL A 154 -4.69 9.20 8.91
N ASN A 155 -4.10 9.86 9.91
CA ASN A 155 -2.91 10.67 9.64
C ASN A 155 -1.74 9.69 9.45
N TYR A 156 -1.22 9.59 8.23
CA TYR A 156 -0.10 8.72 7.88
C TYR A 156 1.24 9.41 8.20
N PRO A 157 2.31 8.66 8.50
CA PRO A 157 3.64 9.22 8.68
C PRO A 157 4.15 9.76 7.33
N ASN A 158 4.70 10.99 7.33
CA ASN A 158 5.16 11.64 6.11
C ASN A 158 6.59 11.22 5.73
N ILE A 159 6.75 9.92 5.50
CA ILE A 159 8.00 9.29 5.06
C ILE A 159 7.71 8.24 4.00
N ALA A 160 8.75 7.86 3.26
CA ALA A 160 8.68 6.69 2.40
C ALA A 160 8.59 5.43 3.27
N VAL A 161 7.63 4.56 2.95
CA VAL A 161 7.44 3.28 3.61
C VAL A 161 7.25 2.24 2.52
N ARG A 162 8.19 1.30 2.47
CA ARG A 162 8.31 0.24 1.47
C ARG A 162 8.35 -1.10 2.20
N ASP A 163 7.64 -2.09 1.69
CA ASP A 163 7.54 -3.44 2.26
C ASP A 163 7.17 -3.46 3.76
N PRO A 164 6.03 -2.86 4.16
CA PRO A 164 5.69 -2.75 5.57
C PRO A 164 5.11 -4.04 6.13
N ASN A 165 5.60 -4.44 7.30
CA ASN A 165 4.99 -5.44 8.16
C ASN A 165 4.26 -4.80 9.35
N ILE A 166 3.08 -5.32 9.71
CA ILE A 166 2.27 -4.82 10.83
C ILE A 166 2.05 -5.89 11.89
N ILE A 167 2.28 -5.54 13.16
CA ILE A 167 1.95 -6.39 14.30
C ILE A 167 1.45 -5.56 15.48
N LYS A 168 0.51 -6.12 16.26
CA LYS A 168 0.10 -5.54 17.54
C LYS A 168 0.82 -6.24 18.69
N ILE A 169 1.53 -5.47 19.53
CA ILE A 169 2.20 -5.97 20.73
C ILE A 169 1.82 -5.08 21.90
N GLY A 170 1.06 -5.63 22.85
CA GLY A 170 0.47 -4.84 23.93
C GLY A 170 -0.50 -3.77 23.40
N ASP A 171 -0.29 -2.51 23.78
CA ASP A 171 -1.05 -1.36 23.34
C ASP A 171 -0.53 -0.73 22.02
N ARG A 172 0.65 -1.15 21.55
CA ARG A 172 1.31 -0.58 20.37
C ARG A 172 1.02 -1.39 19.11
N TRP A 173 0.77 -0.66 18.03
CA TRP A 173 0.87 -1.14 16.67
C TRP A 173 2.26 -0.82 16.15
N TRP A 174 3.04 -1.85 15.85
CA TRP A 174 4.36 -1.73 15.28
C TRP A 174 4.27 -1.85 13.76
N ILE A 175 5.01 -0.99 13.07
CA ILE A 175 5.26 -1.06 11.64
C ILE A 175 6.76 -1.11 11.43
N ILE A 176 7.26 -2.22 10.92
CA ILE A 176 8.62 -2.34 10.43
C ILE A 176 8.58 -2.31 8.89
N TYR A 177 9.59 -1.74 8.25
CA TYR A 177 9.64 -1.54 6.81
C TYR A 177 11.10 -1.44 6.36
N THR A 178 11.36 -1.55 5.05
CA THR A 178 12.72 -1.65 4.47
C THR A 178 13.72 -0.59 4.99
N ALA A 179 13.26 0.61 5.33
CA ALA A 179 14.10 1.71 5.81
C ALA A 179 14.00 2.00 7.32
N GLY A 180 13.18 1.28 8.11
CA GLY A 180 13.07 1.59 9.52
C GLY A 180 11.95 0.88 10.30
N LEU A 181 11.67 1.44 11.47
CA LEU A 181 10.72 0.94 12.44
C LEU A 181 9.96 2.11 13.06
N MET A 182 8.66 1.96 13.23
CA MET A 182 7.83 2.93 13.94
C MET A 182 6.70 2.24 14.70
N TRP A 183 6.06 2.99 15.59
CA TRP A 183 4.85 2.53 16.25
C TRP A 183 3.82 3.63 16.46
N THR A 184 2.59 3.21 16.74
CA THR A 184 1.49 4.08 17.14
C THR A 184 0.58 3.37 18.15
N THR A 185 -0.13 4.12 18.98
CA THR A 185 -1.22 3.61 19.83
C THR A 185 -2.59 4.10 19.34
N ASP A 186 -2.63 5.05 18.40
CA ASP A 186 -3.84 5.77 18.04
C ASP A 186 -4.05 5.99 16.54
N PHE A 187 -3.06 5.63 15.70
CA PHE A 187 -3.00 5.89 14.26
C PHE A 187 -3.16 7.37 13.88
N GLN A 188 -2.91 8.29 14.82
CA GLN A 188 -2.89 9.72 14.56
C GLN A 188 -1.49 10.28 14.74
N LYS A 189 -0.72 9.70 15.66
CA LYS A 189 0.67 10.03 15.95
C LYS A 189 1.55 8.82 15.74
N TRP A 190 2.72 9.06 15.16
CA TRP A 190 3.69 8.01 14.83
C TRP A 190 5.01 8.30 15.52
N HIS A 191 5.58 7.27 16.12
CA HIS A 191 6.84 7.33 16.84
C HIS A 191 7.86 6.49 16.07
N GLN A 192 8.76 7.16 15.35
CA GLN A 192 9.89 6.48 14.69
C GLN A 192 10.91 6.03 15.74
N VAL A 193 11.44 4.83 15.55
CA VAL A 193 12.58 4.35 16.32
C VAL A 193 13.84 4.72 15.57
N ILE A 194 14.61 5.64 16.13
CA ILE A 194 15.88 6.07 15.55
C ILE A 194 16.93 4.98 15.83
N ASN A 195 17.68 4.61 14.80
CA ASN A 195 18.71 3.56 14.87
C ASN A 195 18.18 2.23 15.40
N ALA A 196 17.08 1.73 14.82
CA ALA A 196 16.43 0.50 15.26
C ALA A 196 17.34 -0.73 15.30
N GLY A 197 18.44 -0.74 14.51
CA GLY A 197 19.43 -1.83 14.53
C GLY A 197 19.32 -2.82 13.37
N LEU A 198 18.64 -2.48 12.26
CA LEU A 198 18.54 -3.36 11.09
C LEU A 198 19.87 -3.59 10.35
N ASN A 199 20.80 -2.63 10.43
CA ASN A 199 22.14 -2.70 9.85
C ASN A 199 23.17 -2.02 10.79
N PRO A 200 23.42 -2.59 11.99
CA PRO A 200 24.06 -1.88 13.10
C PRO A 200 25.52 -1.50 12.83
N ASN A 201 26.23 -2.25 11.99
CA ASN A 201 27.63 -2.00 11.66
C ASN A 201 27.82 -1.58 10.19
N GLY A 202 26.74 -1.27 9.46
CA GLY A 202 26.81 -0.99 8.03
C GLY A 202 27.32 -2.17 7.20
N GLN A 203 27.21 -3.40 7.72
CA GLN A 203 27.77 -4.60 7.10
C GLN A 203 27.01 -5.04 5.84
N PHE A 204 25.75 -4.62 5.71
CA PHE A 204 24.93 -4.92 4.54
C PHE A 204 24.83 -3.69 3.65
N GLN A 205 24.97 -3.89 2.33
CA GLN A 205 24.64 -2.87 1.35
C GLN A 205 23.13 -2.64 1.25
N LYS A 206 22.34 -3.71 1.45
CA LYS A 206 20.88 -3.66 1.40
C LYS A 206 20.27 -4.55 2.50
N VAL A 207 19.20 -4.07 3.10
CA VAL A 207 18.31 -4.80 4.03
C VAL A 207 16.89 -4.56 3.53
N TRP A 208 16.17 -5.62 3.17
CA TRP A 208 14.88 -5.56 2.50
C TRP A 208 13.81 -6.38 3.22
N ALA A 209 12.57 -5.90 3.11
CA ALA A 209 11.35 -6.54 3.58
C ALA A 209 11.48 -7.14 5.00
N PRO A 210 11.88 -6.35 6.01
CA PRO A 210 11.93 -6.83 7.37
C PRO A 210 10.52 -7.12 7.90
N GLU A 211 10.34 -8.22 8.62
CA GLU A 211 9.07 -8.61 9.23
C GLU A 211 9.24 -8.99 10.70
N ILE A 212 8.34 -8.50 11.58
CA ILE A 212 8.30 -8.94 12.97
C ILE A 212 7.44 -10.20 13.08
N TYR A 213 7.98 -11.25 13.70
CA TYR A 213 7.24 -12.47 14.04
C TYR A 213 7.36 -12.81 15.52
N ARG A 214 6.41 -13.58 16.03
CA ARG A 214 6.41 -14.11 17.40
C ARG A 214 7.00 -15.51 17.40
N ALA A 215 8.03 -15.73 18.21
CA ALA A 215 8.68 -17.01 18.38
C ALA A 215 7.93 -17.93 19.35
N ALA A 216 8.34 -19.19 19.40
CA ALA A 216 7.74 -20.26 20.21
C ALA A 216 7.71 -19.95 21.72
N ASP A 217 8.76 -19.30 22.22
CA ASP A 217 8.88 -18.89 23.62
C ASP A 217 8.09 -17.61 23.95
N GLY A 218 7.40 -17.05 22.96
CA GLY A 218 6.62 -15.82 23.07
C GLY A 218 7.43 -14.53 22.93
N THR A 219 8.74 -14.62 22.71
CA THR A 219 9.57 -13.46 22.33
C THR A 219 9.28 -13.03 20.89
N TYR A 220 9.75 -11.85 20.52
CA TYR A 220 9.58 -11.31 19.17
C TYR A 220 10.92 -11.22 18.49
N HIS A 221 10.92 -11.51 17.19
CA HIS A 221 12.09 -11.48 16.33
C HIS A 221 11.75 -10.72 15.05
N VAL A 222 12.79 -10.25 14.37
CA VAL A 222 12.69 -9.73 13.00
C VAL A 222 13.35 -10.73 12.07
N VAL A 223 12.73 -11.00 10.92
CA VAL A 223 13.42 -11.63 9.79
C VAL A 223 13.57 -10.62 8.67
N SER A 224 14.70 -10.61 7.96
CA SER A 224 14.88 -9.76 6.77
C SER A 224 15.79 -10.41 5.74
N ALA A 225 15.69 -9.93 4.50
CA ALA A 225 16.61 -10.29 3.44
C ALA A 225 17.75 -9.28 3.37
N ASN A 226 18.99 -9.73 3.55
CA ASN A 226 20.15 -8.86 3.60
C ASN A 226 21.17 -9.24 2.54
N SER A 227 21.80 -8.22 1.96
CA SER A 227 22.81 -8.37 0.92
C SER A 227 24.08 -7.62 1.28
N THR A 228 25.23 -8.28 1.16
CA THR A 228 26.56 -7.71 1.34
C THR A 228 27.15 -7.16 0.04
N ASP A 229 26.67 -7.61 -1.11
CA ASP A 229 27.12 -7.22 -2.46
C ASP A 229 26.10 -6.35 -3.22
N GLY A 230 24.91 -6.15 -2.65
CA GLY A 230 23.80 -5.41 -3.24
C GLY A 230 22.99 -6.19 -4.29
N MET A 231 23.33 -7.46 -4.55
CA MET A 231 22.73 -8.29 -5.61
C MET A 231 22.18 -9.62 -5.07
N THR A 232 22.94 -10.27 -4.20
CA THR A 232 22.64 -11.59 -3.64
C THR A 232 22.16 -11.42 -2.21
N PHE A 233 21.01 -11.98 -1.89
CA PHE A 233 20.37 -11.86 -0.59
C PHE A 233 20.35 -13.19 0.17
N GLN A 234 20.55 -13.08 1.48
CA GLN A 234 20.43 -14.15 2.43
C GLN A 234 19.53 -13.70 3.58
N LEU A 235 18.87 -14.66 4.22
CA LEU A 235 17.94 -14.36 5.31
C LEU A 235 18.69 -14.26 6.64
N TYR A 236 18.28 -13.29 7.45
CA TYR A 236 18.80 -13.10 8.81
C TYR A 236 17.66 -12.92 9.80
N SER A 237 17.86 -13.43 11.01
CA SER A 237 16.97 -13.24 12.15
C SER A 237 17.63 -12.37 13.21
N TYR A 238 16.81 -11.60 13.91
CA TYR A 238 17.23 -10.65 14.92
C TYR A 238 16.26 -10.76 16.11
N GLY A 239 16.76 -10.66 17.34
CA GLY A 239 15.88 -10.44 18.49
C GLY A 239 15.25 -9.04 18.44
N PHE A 240 13.98 -8.93 18.85
CA PHE A 240 13.26 -7.66 18.92
C PHE A 240 12.68 -7.42 20.31
N SER A 241 13.04 -6.28 20.91
CA SER A 241 12.45 -5.82 22.17
C SER A 241 11.32 -4.81 21.90
N PRO A 242 10.03 -5.19 22.03
CA PRO A 242 8.92 -4.26 21.83
C PRO A 242 8.79 -3.21 22.95
N GLN A 243 9.52 -3.35 24.06
CA GLN A 243 9.52 -2.33 25.12
C GLN A 243 10.32 -1.11 24.68
N THR A 244 11.50 -1.34 24.09
CA THR A 244 12.47 -0.30 23.72
C THR A 244 12.50 0.01 22.22
N GLY A 245 12.05 -0.92 21.38
CA GLY A 245 12.21 -0.85 19.93
C GLY A 245 13.59 -1.32 19.43
N VAL A 246 14.44 -1.87 20.31
CA VAL A 246 15.79 -2.32 19.96
C VAL A 246 15.73 -3.64 19.20
N ILE A 247 16.47 -3.72 18.09
CA ILE A 247 16.77 -4.93 17.34
C ILE A 247 18.23 -5.34 17.65
N THR A 248 18.46 -6.62 17.95
CA THR A 248 19.79 -7.15 18.29
C THR A 248 20.67 -7.31 17.05
N ASP A 249 21.90 -7.81 17.22
CA ASP A 249 22.74 -8.18 16.09
C ASP A 249 22.11 -9.32 15.25
N PRO A 250 22.28 -9.30 13.92
CA PRO A 250 21.73 -10.32 13.02
C PRO A 250 22.40 -11.68 13.20
N GLN A 251 21.61 -12.75 13.07
CA GLN A 251 22.05 -14.13 12.96
C GLN A 251 21.61 -14.71 11.62
N PRO A 252 22.49 -15.37 10.84
CA PRO A 252 22.10 -16.00 9.59
C PRO A 252 21.02 -17.06 9.81
N VAL A 253 19.97 -17.04 8.98
CA VAL A 253 18.98 -18.11 8.91
C VAL A 253 19.45 -19.12 7.88
N ASN A 254 19.59 -20.38 8.29
CA ASN A 254 20.05 -21.45 7.42
C ASN A 254 18.87 -22.09 6.70
N VAL A 255 18.74 -21.87 5.40
CA VAL A 255 17.74 -22.53 4.56
C VAL A 255 18.41 -23.65 3.78
N ALA A 256 18.12 -24.90 4.14
CA ALA A 256 18.74 -26.06 3.52
C ALA A 256 18.32 -26.20 2.05
N GLY A 257 19.30 -26.47 1.19
CA GLY A 257 19.14 -26.60 -0.26
C GLY A 257 19.99 -25.60 -1.04
N ASP A 258 19.77 -25.52 -2.34
CA ASP A 258 20.44 -24.57 -3.23
C ASP A 258 19.57 -23.33 -3.46
N PHE A 259 19.54 -22.44 -2.46
CA PHE A 259 18.79 -21.19 -2.47
C PHE A 259 19.71 -19.99 -2.18
N PRO A 260 20.61 -19.64 -3.12
CA PRO A 260 21.64 -18.64 -2.88
C PRO A 260 21.10 -17.20 -2.92
N ASN A 261 19.84 -16.97 -3.31
CA ASN A 261 19.26 -15.63 -3.37
C ASN A 261 17.79 -15.63 -2.90
N LEU A 262 17.58 -15.37 -1.61
CA LEU A 262 16.25 -15.34 -1.00
C LEU A 262 15.88 -13.92 -0.55
N ILE A 263 14.68 -13.46 -0.95
CA ILE A 263 14.11 -12.17 -0.55
C ILE A 263 12.69 -12.31 -0.03
N ASP A 264 12.15 -11.21 0.49
CA ASP A 264 10.77 -11.10 1.02
C ASP A 264 10.38 -12.23 1.99
N PRO A 265 11.11 -12.40 3.11
CA PRO A 265 10.83 -13.47 4.04
C PRO A 265 9.55 -13.20 4.84
N HIS A 266 8.79 -14.25 5.09
CA HIS A 266 7.67 -14.28 6.03
C HIS A 266 7.78 -15.52 6.91
N ILE A 267 7.82 -15.33 8.23
CA ILE A 267 7.88 -16.43 9.19
C ILE A 267 6.64 -16.41 10.10
N VAL A 268 6.01 -17.57 10.23
CA VAL A 268 4.92 -17.79 11.20
C VAL A 268 5.23 -19.02 12.05
N TYR A 269 4.97 -18.94 13.34
CA TYR A 269 5.06 -20.09 14.25
C TYR A 269 3.68 -20.64 14.58
N ARG A 270 3.42 -21.90 14.23
CA ARG A 270 2.13 -22.58 14.50
C ARG A 270 2.35 -24.04 14.81
N GLN A 271 1.58 -24.54 15.78
CA GLN A 271 1.51 -25.98 16.11
C GLN A 271 2.87 -26.64 16.37
N GLY A 272 3.83 -25.91 16.95
CA GLY A 272 5.16 -26.46 17.25
C GLY A 272 6.20 -26.28 16.14
N ILE A 273 5.83 -25.71 15.00
CA ILE A 273 6.68 -25.60 13.81
C ILE A 273 6.72 -24.14 13.33
N TYR A 274 7.89 -23.70 12.88
CA TYR A 274 8.06 -22.46 12.14
C TYR A 274 7.91 -22.75 10.65
N GLU A 275 7.10 -21.95 9.98
CA GLU A 275 6.94 -21.97 8.53
C GLU A 275 7.58 -20.70 7.97
N LEU A 276 8.51 -20.88 7.04
CA LEU A 276 9.14 -19.80 6.27
C LEU A 276 8.55 -19.80 4.87
N TRP A 277 8.13 -18.63 4.41
CA TRP A 277 7.89 -18.31 3.02
C TRP A 277 8.93 -17.28 2.57
N ALA A 278 9.41 -17.41 1.34
CA ALA A 278 10.32 -16.44 0.74
C ALA A 278 10.20 -16.48 -0.78
N LYS A 279 10.73 -15.48 -1.45
CA LYS A 279 10.98 -15.50 -2.89
C LYS A 279 12.39 -15.99 -3.17
N ASP A 280 12.51 -17.04 -3.98
CA ASP A 280 13.76 -17.41 -4.63
C ASP A 280 13.94 -16.49 -5.84
N GLU A 281 14.79 -15.48 -5.68
CA GLU A 281 15.03 -14.46 -6.70
C GLU A 281 15.82 -15.01 -7.89
N GLN A 282 16.60 -16.08 -7.71
CA GLN A 282 17.31 -16.71 -8.82
C GLN A 282 16.33 -17.44 -9.76
N ARG A 283 15.28 -18.03 -9.21
CA ARG A 283 14.31 -18.84 -9.96
C ARG A 283 12.96 -18.15 -10.17
N HIS A 284 12.78 -16.95 -9.61
CA HIS A 284 11.56 -16.14 -9.71
C HIS A 284 10.29 -16.89 -9.28
N GLN A 285 10.35 -17.54 -8.12
CA GLN A 285 9.24 -18.31 -7.56
C GLN A 285 9.20 -18.18 -6.04
N LEU A 286 8.03 -18.47 -5.44
CA LEU A 286 7.94 -18.60 -3.99
C LEU A 286 8.44 -19.98 -3.55
N VAL A 287 9.06 -20.02 -2.39
CA VAL A 287 9.48 -21.24 -1.70
C VAL A 287 8.91 -21.28 -0.29
N ARG A 288 8.68 -22.49 0.20
CA ARG A 288 8.29 -22.74 1.59
C ARG A 288 9.29 -23.69 2.23
N ALA A 289 9.62 -23.46 3.49
CA ALA A 289 10.41 -24.38 4.31
C ALA A 289 9.88 -24.45 5.75
N VAL A 290 10.28 -25.47 6.49
CA VAL A 290 9.86 -25.66 7.89
C VAL A 290 11.05 -25.80 8.83
N SER A 291 10.88 -25.35 10.07
CA SER A 291 11.89 -25.45 11.11
C SER A 291 11.28 -25.76 12.48
N ALA A 292 12.02 -26.49 13.31
CA ALA A 292 11.68 -26.71 14.72
C ALA A 292 12.23 -25.60 15.64
N ASP A 293 13.33 -24.95 15.26
CA ASP A 293 14.06 -23.97 16.09
C ASP A 293 13.91 -22.52 15.60
N GLY A 294 13.40 -22.32 14.38
CA GLY A 294 13.23 -21.01 13.75
C GLY A 294 14.52 -20.45 13.12
N MET A 295 15.60 -21.22 13.09
CA MET A 295 16.91 -20.82 12.56
C MET A 295 17.39 -21.75 11.44
N THR A 296 17.13 -23.04 11.53
CA THR A 296 17.47 -24.03 10.51
C THR A 296 16.20 -24.53 9.84
N PHE A 297 15.98 -24.10 8.60
CA PHE A 297 14.84 -24.48 7.78
C PHE A 297 15.21 -25.61 6.83
N THR A 298 14.33 -26.60 6.73
CA THR A 298 14.52 -27.80 5.90
C THR A 298 13.25 -28.09 5.10
N GLY A 299 13.34 -29.06 4.18
CA GLY A 299 12.21 -29.43 3.34
C GLY A 299 11.79 -28.31 2.39
N THR A 300 12.73 -27.43 2.03
CA THR A 300 12.47 -26.27 1.19
C THR A 300 11.98 -26.70 -0.18
N GLN A 301 10.78 -26.25 -0.57
CA GLN A 301 10.13 -26.62 -1.82
C GLN A 301 9.51 -25.41 -2.51
N PRO A 302 9.51 -25.39 -3.86
CA PRO A 302 8.79 -24.37 -4.61
C PRO A 302 7.28 -24.51 -4.42
N VAL A 303 6.59 -23.37 -4.42
CA VAL A 303 5.14 -23.30 -4.25
C VAL A 303 4.49 -23.15 -5.62
N ALA A 304 3.73 -24.16 -6.02
CA ALA A 304 2.98 -24.11 -7.28
C ALA A 304 1.80 -23.14 -7.15
N LEU A 305 1.87 -22.01 -7.88
CA LEU A 305 0.81 -21.00 -7.93
C LEU A 305 0.07 -21.02 -9.26
N PRO A 306 -1.24 -20.69 -9.29
CA PRO A 306 -2.02 -20.56 -10.51
C PRO A 306 -1.70 -19.24 -11.22
N ILE A 307 -0.49 -19.14 -11.78
CA ILE A 307 0.00 -17.98 -12.52
C ILE A 307 0.28 -18.28 -14.00
N ARG A 308 0.27 -17.23 -14.83
CA ARG A 308 0.53 -17.34 -16.26
C ARG A 308 2.03 -17.42 -16.50
N SER A 309 2.42 -18.00 -17.63
CA SER A 309 3.81 -17.96 -18.08
C SER A 309 4.30 -16.51 -18.20
N GLY A 310 5.48 -16.23 -17.65
CA GLY A 310 6.10 -14.90 -17.64
C GLY A 310 5.70 -14.00 -16.46
N GLU A 311 4.75 -14.42 -15.63
CA GLU A 311 4.44 -13.75 -14.37
C GLU A 311 5.33 -14.29 -13.23
N VAL A 312 5.66 -13.42 -12.27
CA VAL A 312 6.53 -13.69 -11.14
C VAL A 312 5.83 -13.27 -9.84
N PRO A 313 5.77 -14.17 -8.84
CA PRO A 313 5.24 -13.86 -7.51
C PRO A 313 6.34 -13.30 -6.58
N GLU A 314 5.96 -12.41 -5.65
CA GLU A 314 6.84 -11.90 -4.59
C GLU A 314 6.07 -11.48 -3.33
N GLY A 315 6.77 -11.05 -2.27
CA GLY A 315 6.13 -10.57 -1.05
C GLY A 315 5.12 -11.54 -0.42
N PRO A 316 5.49 -12.81 -0.14
CA PRO A 316 4.57 -13.77 0.45
C PRO A 316 4.11 -13.32 1.84
N THR A 317 2.84 -13.56 2.15
CA THR A 317 2.32 -13.42 3.53
C THR A 317 1.17 -14.39 3.72
N GLU A 318 1.12 -15.03 4.87
CA GLU A 318 0.06 -15.99 5.17
C GLU A 318 -0.97 -15.45 6.17
N LEU A 319 -2.23 -15.90 6.03
CA LEU A 319 -3.30 -15.62 6.97
C LEU A 319 -4.16 -16.85 7.25
N ASP A 320 -4.34 -17.15 8.53
CA ASP A 320 -5.36 -18.07 9.01
C ASP A 320 -6.76 -17.42 8.95
N HIS A 321 -7.56 -17.82 7.97
CA HIS A 321 -8.93 -17.37 7.76
C HIS A 321 -9.94 -18.46 8.15
N GLY A 322 -10.20 -18.60 9.45
CA GLY A 322 -11.15 -19.59 9.96
C GLY A 322 -10.63 -21.02 9.75
N LYS A 323 -11.18 -21.76 8.78
CA LYS A 323 -10.71 -23.11 8.38
C LYS A 323 -9.88 -23.09 7.10
N GLN A 324 -9.65 -21.92 6.51
CA GLN A 324 -8.88 -21.73 5.30
C GLN A 324 -7.59 -21.00 5.64
N HIS A 325 -6.55 -21.27 4.87
CA HIS A 325 -5.28 -20.55 4.92
C HIS A 325 -5.15 -19.76 3.63
N LEU A 326 -4.93 -18.45 3.71
CA LEU A 326 -4.71 -17.62 2.54
C LEU A 326 -3.22 -17.34 2.42
N LEU A 327 -2.67 -17.51 1.21
CA LEU A 327 -1.36 -17.01 0.84
C LEU A 327 -1.53 -15.79 -0.07
N TYR A 328 -1.03 -14.66 0.40
CA TYR A 328 -0.91 -13.43 -0.34
C TYR A 328 0.45 -13.37 -1.05
N PHE A 329 0.48 -12.77 -2.24
CA PHE A 329 1.71 -12.48 -2.96
C PHE A 329 1.48 -11.36 -3.98
N ASP A 330 2.43 -10.45 -4.12
CA ASP A 330 2.45 -9.50 -5.23
C ASP A 330 2.75 -10.23 -6.54
N LEU A 331 2.25 -9.70 -7.65
CA LEU A 331 2.38 -10.34 -8.96
C LEU A 331 2.86 -9.32 -9.98
N TYR A 332 3.90 -9.67 -10.73
CA TYR A 332 4.43 -8.83 -11.80
C TYR A 332 4.90 -9.63 -13.00
N ASP A 333 5.28 -8.96 -14.08
CA ASP A 333 5.85 -9.58 -15.27
C ASP A 333 7.31 -9.18 -15.51
N GLN A 334 7.96 -9.80 -16.48
CA GLN A 334 9.33 -9.50 -16.90
C GLN A 334 9.54 -8.06 -17.41
N HIS A 335 8.47 -7.28 -17.59
CA HIS A 335 8.52 -5.87 -17.98
C HIS A 335 8.33 -4.92 -16.80
N GLU A 336 8.43 -5.44 -15.57
CA GLU A 336 8.24 -4.69 -14.33
C GLU A 336 6.81 -4.10 -14.24
N THR A 337 5.83 -4.78 -14.84
CA THR A 337 4.41 -4.44 -14.71
C THR A 337 3.81 -5.19 -13.54
N PHE A 338 3.49 -4.46 -12.49
CA PHE A 338 2.83 -5.00 -11.30
C PHE A 338 1.31 -5.02 -11.47
N TYR A 339 0.70 -6.13 -11.09
CA TYR A 339 -0.74 -6.37 -11.08
C TYR A 339 -1.33 -6.39 -9.66
N GLY A 340 -0.48 -6.07 -8.68
CA GLY A 340 -0.82 -5.97 -7.27
C GLY A 340 -1.01 -7.32 -6.60
N VAL A 341 -1.29 -7.26 -5.30
CA VAL A 341 -1.36 -8.45 -4.44
C VAL A 341 -2.54 -9.35 -4.82
N GLN A 342 -2.23 -10.63 -4.98
CA GLN A 342 -3.14 -11.73 -5.22
C GLN A 342 -3.24 -12.59 -3.96
N ALA A 343 -4.32 -13.36 -3.85
CA ALA A 343 -4.53 -14.36 -2.81
C ALA A 343 -4.90 -15.72 -3.41
N VAL A 344 -4.44 -16.79 -2.80
CA VAL A 344 -4.89 -18.17 -3.03
C VAL A 344 -5.24 -18.84 -1.71
N VAL A 345 -6.20 -19.76 -1.74
CA VAL A 345 -6.45 -20.66 -0.60
C VAL A 345 -5.44 -21.78 -0.64
N LEU A 346 -4.70 -21.99 0.44
CA LEU A 346 -3.86 -23.16 0.66
C LEU A 346 -4.65 -24.31 1.26
N LYS A 347 -4.35 -25.52 0.80
CA LYS A 347 -4.76 -26.78 1.41
C LYS A 347 -3.57 -27.73 1.34
N ASP A 348 -3.19 -28.32 2.47
CA ASP A 348 -2.04 -29.23 2.57
C ASP A 348 -0.78 -28.57 1.95
N ASP A 349 -0.55 -27.30 2.28
CA ASP A 349 0.56 -26.45 1.81
C ASP A 349 0.60 -26.18 0.29
N GLN A 350 -0.49 -26.47 -0.43
CA GLN A 350 -0.61 -26.24 -1.87
C GLN A 350 -1.75 -25.29 -2.22
N ALA A 351 -1.58 -24.49 -3.27
CA ALA A 351 -2.66 -23.65 -3.78
C ALA A 351 -3.83 -24.53 -4.28
N SER A 352 -4.99 -24.33 -3.67
CA SER A 352 -6.21 -25.12 -3.89
C SER A 352 -7.33 -24.32 -4.57
N SER A 353 -7.14 -23.02 -4.74
CA SER A 353 -8.07 -22.13 -5.45
C SER A 353 -7.40 -21.48 -6.66
N LYS A 354 -8.23 -20.88 -7.52
CA LYS A 354 -7.73 -19.84 -8.43
C LYS A 354 -7.22 -18.65 -7.61
N ARG A 355 -6.29 -17.89 -8.18
CA ARG A 355 -5.90 -16.60 -7.60
C ARG A 355 -7.05 -15.60 -7.66
N VAL A 356 -7.13 -14.75 -6.66
CA VAL A 356 -8.06 -13.62 -6.59
C VAL A 356 -7.25 -12.37 -6.25
N SER A 357 -7.43 -11.29 -6.99
CA SER A 357 -6.77 -10.01 -6.67
C SER A 357 -7.38 -9.40 -5.41
N LEU A 358 -6.54 -8.83 -4.54
CA LEU A 358 -7.02 -8.05 -3.41
C LEU A 358 -7.79 -6.84 -3.90
N GLN A 359 -8.96 -6.62 -3.32
CA GLN A 359 -9.82 -5.51 -3.70
C GLN A 359 -9.63 -4.36 -2.72
N ALA A 360 -9.01 -3.28 -3.20
CA ALA A 360 -8.88 -2.01 -2.51
C ALA A 360 -9.10 -0.85 -3.50
N ASP A 361 -9.18 0.39 -3.00
CA ASP A 361 -9.32 1.59 -3.83
C ASP A 361 -8.02 2.03 -4.53
N PHE A 362 -6.93 1.25 -4.38
CA PHE A 362 -5.65 1.41 -5.05
C PHE A 362 -4.99 0.05 -5.33
N LEU A 363 -3.92 0.03 -6.13
CA LEU A 363 -3.11 -1.17 -6.35
C LEU A 363 -2.27 -1.49 -5.11
N VAL A 364 -2.67 -2.51 -4.35
CA VAL A 364 -1.92 -2.99 -3.18
C VAL A 364 -0.61 -3.61 -3.66
N ARG A 365 0.50 -3.23 -3.03
CA ARG A 365 1.86 -3.72 -3.27
C ARG A 365 2.46 -4.21 -1.96
N HIS A 366 3.21 -5.32 -1.96
CA HIS A 366 3.83 -5.95 -0.78
C HIS A 366 3.00 -5.84 0.53
N PHE A 367 2.30 -6.91 0.89
CA PHE A 367 1.22 -6.83 1.87
C PHE A 367 1.45 -7.71 3.09
N SER A 368 1.42 -7.11 4.27
CA SER A 368 1.40 -7.81 5.56
C SER A 368 0.01 -7.74 6.19
N VAL A 369 -0.34 -8.75 6.98
CA VAL A 369 -1.65 -8.85 7.65
C VAL A 369 -1.53 -9.31 9.09
N PHE A 370 -2.32 -8.69 9.95
CA PHE A 370 -2.47 -9.06 11.34
C PHE A 370 -3.92 -9.41 11.66
N ALA A 371 -4.12 -10.60 12.26
CA ALA A 371 -5.41 -11.02 12.80
C ALA A 371 -5.67 -10.32 14.14
N MET A 372 -6.71 -9.48 14.18
CA MET A 372 -7.12 -8.75 15.38
C MET A 372 -7.98 -9.60 16.32
N ARG A 373 -8.57 -10.70 15.82
CA ARG A 373 -9.54 -11.57 16.50
C ARG A 373 -9.55 -13.00 15.99
#